data_AF-A0AA36HBD5-F1
#
_entry.id   AF-A0AA36HBD5-F1
#
_cell.length_a   1.000
_cell.length_b   1.000
_cell.length_c   1.000
_cell.angle_alpha   90.00
_cell.angle_beta   90.00
_cell.angle_gamma   90.00
#
_symmetry.space_group_name_H-M   'P 1'
#
loop_
_entity.id
_entity.type
_entity.pdbx_description
1 polymer ?
#
loop_
_entity_poly.entity_id
_entity_poly.type
_entity_poly.pdbx_seq_one_letter_code
_entity_poly.pdbx_strand_id
1 'polypeptide(L)'
;MAKEAFVNRETPTLRDLAKPVKFAANACILGLQIGICSACYVFVAEHLQEVAEYIFSLHVSRILSFFILLPFFILLASVRNLALLSWVGLAGNVLLALIIITINVQMMFMTHLPISKLPSFTSVGGATSAAGTLAYAFVGQGVILSIENKMKKPEDMLGPCGVISAVMIMLTILYAATAVLGYVTYGDQLRGSVTLNLSNS
;
A
#
# COMPACT_ATOMS: atom_id res chain seq x y z
N MET A 1 17.54 6.38 15.50
CA MET A 1 16.31 5.83 16.14
C MET A 1 16.55 4.83 17.26
N ALA A 2 16.77 3.53 17.04
CA ALA A 2 16.91 2.57 18.17
C ALA A 2 18.10 2.90 19.09
N LYS A 3 19.25 3.30 18.52
CA LYS A 3 20.43 3.67 19.31
C LYS A 3 20.18 4.89 20.22
N GLU A 4 19.40 5.87 19.78
CA GLU A 4 19.08 7.08 20.56
C GLU A 4 18.05 6.79 21.67
N ALA A 5 17.09 5.89 21.41
CA ALA A 5 16.12 5.47 22.41
C ALA A 5 16.76 4.68 23.58
N PHE A 6 17.82 3.91 23.30
CA PHE A 6 18.51 3.10 24.32
C PHE A 6 19.73 3.77 24.95
N VAL A 7 20.28 4.83 24.36
CA VAL A 7 21.42 5.58 24.94
C VAL A 7 20.99 6.48 26.11
N ASN A 8 19.71 6.87 26.18
CA ASN A 8 19.19 7.78 27.21
C ASN A 8 18.75 7.10 28.52
N ARG A 9 18.97 5.78 28.72
CA ARG A 9 18.66 5.09 29.98
C ARG A 9 19.90 4.45 30.60
N GLU A 10 20.20 4.85 31.84
CA GLU A 10 21.42 4.56 32.62
C GLU A 10 21.63 3.08 33.03
N THR A 11 20.73 2.17 32.67
CA THR A 11 20.79 0.75 33.08
C THR A 11 21.66 -0.11 32.14
N PRO A 12 22.74 -0.77 32.63
CA PRO A 12 23.72 -1.47 31.81
C PRO A 12 23.17 -2.68 31.03
N THR A 13 22.12 -3.34 31.53
CA THR A 13 21.45 -4.48 30.87
C THR A 13 20.69 -4.09 29.60
N LEU A 14 20.13 -2.87 29.54
CA LEU A 14 19.43 -2.35 28.36
C LEU A 14 20.38 -1.99 27.22
N ARG A 15 21.66 -1.69 27.53
CA ARG A 15 22.69 -1.38 26.53
C ARG A 15 23.18 -2.61 25.79
N ASP A 16 23.24 -3.76 26.46
CA ASP A 16 23.61 -5.03 25.83
C ASP A 16 22.47 -5.62 24.99
N LEU A 17 21.22 -5.40 25.40
CA LEU A 17 20.03 -5.79 24.63
C LEU A 17 19.82 -4.92 23.36
N ALA A 18 20.41 -3.73 23.30
CA ALA A 18 20.27 -2.82 22.16
C ALA A 18 20.85 -3.38 20.85
N LYS A 19 21.90 -4.21 20.91
CA LYS A 19 22.53 -4.82 19.72
C LYS A 19 21.64 -5.86 19.04
N PRO A 20 21.13 -6.91 19.74
CA PRO A 20 20.24 -7.90 19.13
C PRO A 20 18.91 -7.27 18.70
N VAL A 21 18.34 -6.35 19.49
CA VAL A 21 17.09 -5.65 19.13
C VAL A 21 17.27 -4.82 17.86
N LYS A 22 18.40 -4.13 17.71
CA LYS A 22 18.71 -3.40 16.47
C LYS A 22 18.85 -4.33 15.27
N PHE A 23 19.55 -5.46 15.44
CA PHE A 23 19.70 -6.43 14.36
C PHE A 23 18.35 -7.00 13.93
N ALA A 24 17.52 -7.41 14.90
CA ALA A 24 16.17 -7.90 14.63
C ALA A 24 15.29 -6.84 13.96
N ALA A 25 15.30 -5.59 14.45
CA ALA A 25 14.54 -4.50 13.84
C ALA A 25 14.97 -4.22 12.39
N ASN A 26 16.28 -4.17 12.13
CA ASN A 26 16.81 -4.00 10.77
C ASN A 26 16.43 -5.16 9.85
N ALA A 27 16.48 -6.41 10.35
CA ALA A 27 16.05 -7.58 9.59
C ALA A 27 14.55 -7.53 9.24
N CYS A 28 13.71 -7.14 10.21
CA CYS A 28 12.27 -6.94 9.97
C CYS A 28 12.00 -5.82 8.95
N ILE A 29 12.71 -4.68 9.04
CA ILE A 29 12.58 -3.59 8.08
C ILE A 29 13.01 -4.02 6.67
N LEU A 30 14.11 -4.76 6.56
CA LEU A 30 14.55 -5.32 5.27
C LEU A 30 13.54 -6.30 4.69
N GLY A 31 13.02 -7.21 5.52
CA GLY A 31 11.97 -8.15 5.11
C GLY A 31 10.71 -7.43 4.63
N LEU A 32 10.27 -6.40 5.37
CA LEU A 32 9.14 -5.57 5.01
C LEU A 32 9.38 -4.83 3.68
N GLN A 33 10.56 -4.24 3.48
CA GLN A 33 10.89 -3.52 2.26
C GLN A 33 10.91 -4.46 1.03
N ILE A 34 11.45 -5.66 1.18
CA ILE A 34 11.39 -6.69 0.12
C ILE A 34 9.94 -7.05 -0.19
N GLY A 35 9.09 -7.20 0.83
CA GLY A 35 7.66 -7.46 0.67
C GLY A 35 6.91 -6.34 -0.06
N ILE A 36 7.17 -5.08 0.29
CA ILE A 36 6.58 -3.93 -0.41
C ILE A 36 7.04 -3.89 -1.87
N CYS A 37 8.34 -4.07 -2.12
CA CYS A 37 8.87 -4.07 -3.49
C CYS A 37 8.27 -5.21 -4.34
N SER A 38 8.12 -6.42 -3.79
CA SER A 38 7.54 -7.55 -4.52
C SER A 38 6.05 -7.36 -4.78
N ALA A 39 5.29 -6.84 -3.81
CA ALA A 39 3.87 -6.52 -4.00
C ALA A 39 3.66 -5.43 -5.06
N CYS A 40 4.43 -4.33 -5.02
CA CYS A 40 4.37 -3.28 -6.05
C CYS A 40 4.70 -3.83 -7.43
N TYR A 41 5.67 -4.73 -7.52
CA TYR A 41 6.04 -5.36 -8.78
C TYR A 41 4.90 -6.21 -9.35
N VAL A 42 4.31 -7.10 -8.54
CA VAL A 42 3.19 -7.95 -8.94
C VAL A 42 2.00 -7.10 -9.39
N PHE A 43 1.70 -6.04 -8.64
CA PHE A 43 0.63 -5.11 -8.98
C PHE A 43 0.83 -4.43 -10.34
N VAL A 44 2.04 -3.92 -10.62
CA VAL A 44 2.36 -3.31 -11.92
C VAL A 44 2.31 -4.36 -13.04
N ALA A 45 2.78 -5.58 -12.78
CA ALA A 45 2.77 -6.65 -13.76
C ALA A 45 1.33 -7.08 -14.15
N GLU A 46 0.43 -7.20 -13.17
CA GLU A 46 -0.97 -7.55 -13.41
C GLU A 46 -1.68 -6.46 -14.23
N HIS A 47 -1.49 -5.19 -13.89
CA HIS A 47 -2.10 -4.11 -14.67
C HIS A 47 -1.51 -3.98 -16.07
N LEU A 48 -0.21 -4.22 -16.24
CA LEU A 48 0.39 -4.23 -17.57
C LEU A 48 -0.19 -5.36 -18.43
N GLN A 49 -0.46 -6.54 -17.84
CA GLN A 49 -1.12 -7.63 -18.53
C GLN A 49 -2.54 -7.26 -18.97
N GLU A 50 -3.34 -6.68 -18.08
CA GLU A 50 -4.70 -6.24 -18.42
C GLU A 50 -4.70 -5.22 -19.57
N VAL A 51 -3.80 -4.25 -19.52
CA VAL A 51 -3.67 -3.23 -20.58
C VAL A 51 -3.18 -3.86 -21.89
N ALA A 52 -2.24 -4.79 -21.83
CA ALA A 52 -1.73 -5.48 -23.02
C ALA A 52 -2.79 -6.37 -23.67
N GLU A 53 -3.59 -7.08 -22.88
CA GLU A 53 -4.70 -7.90 -23.38
C GLU A 53 -5.79 -7.02 -24.00
N TYR A 54 -6.13 -5.90 -23.35
CA TYR A 54 -7.13 -4.97 -23.86
C TYR A 54 -6.73 -4.30 -25.18
N ILE A 55 -5.47 -3.86 -25.33
CA ILE A 55 -5.02 -3.11 -26.51
C ILE A 55 -4.55 -4.05 -27.63
N PHE A 56 -3.79 -5.09 -27.30
CA PHE A 56 -3.08 -5.93 -28.28
C PHE A 56 -3.69 -7.33 -28.43
N SER A 57 -4.67 -7.71 -27.59
CA SER A 57 -5.24 -9.08 -27.55
C SER A 57 -4.19 -10.19 -27.41
N LEU A 58 -3.01 -9.84 -26.88
CA LEU A 58 -1.91 -10.76 -26.66
C LEU A 58 -2.00 -11.31 -25.24
N HIS A 59 -2.13 -12.63 -25.14
CA HIS A 59 -2.11 -13.32 -23.86
C HIS A 59 -0.65 -13.46 -23.39
N VAL A 60 -0.18 -12.46 -22.64
CA VAL A 60 1.21 -12.40 -22.17
C VAL A 60 1.35 -13.21 -20.87
N SER A 61 2.14 -14.28 -20.92
CA SER A 61 2.46 -15.09 -19.73
C SER A 61 3.14 -14.24 -18.64
N ARG A 62 2.79 -14.50 -17.37
CA ARG A 62 3.28 -13.77 -16.17
C ARG A 62 4.80 -13.72 -16.07
N ILE A 63 5.47 -14.75 -16.56
CA ILE A 63 6.94 -14.85 -16.60
C ILE A 63 7.54 -13.91 -17.66
N LEU A 64 6.86 -13.71 -18.79
CA LEU A 64 7.34 -12.81 -19.83
C LEU A 64 7.18 -11.35 -19.41
N SER A 65 6.05 -11.01 -18.77
CA SER A 65 5.86 -9.72 -18.11
C SER A 65 6.97 -9.44 -17.11
N PHE A 66 7.44 -10.48 -16.40
CA PHE A 66 8.53 -10.32 -15.44
C PHE A 66 9.83 -9.82 -16.11
N PHE A 67 10.25 -10.49 -17.19
CA PHE A 67 11.46 -10.11 -17.91
C PHE A 67 11.37 -8.74 -18.59
N ILE A 68 10.18 -8.34 -19.04
CA ILE A 68 9.94 -7.04 -19.69
C ILE A 68 9.98 -5.89 -18.67
N LEU A 69 9.41 -6.08 -17.48
CA LEU A 69 9.33 -5.04 -16.44
C LEU A 69 10.65 -4.86 -15.68
N LEU A 70 11.47 -5.91 -15.55
CA LEU A 70 12.74 -5.87 -14.84
C LEU A 70 13.67 -4.70 -15.25
N PRO A 71 14.00 -4.48 -16.54
CA PRO A 71 14.87 -3.38 -16.95
C PRO A 71 14.26 -2.00 -16.64
N PHE A 72 12.93 -1.86 -16.68
CA PHE A 72 12.24 -0.61 -16.36
C PHE A 72 12.36 -0.27 -14.87
N PHE A 73 12.20 -1.27 -13.99
CA PHE A 73 12.41 -1.08 -12.54
C PHE A 73 13.86 -0.73 -12.19
N ILE A 74 14.84 -1.33 -12.88
CA ILE A 74 16.27 -0.99 -12.71
C ILE A 74 16.53 0.45 -13.15
N LEU A 75 15.95 0.89 -14.27
CA LEU A 75 16.07 2.26 -14.75
C LEU A 75 15.45 3.26 -13.76
N LEU A 76 14.25 2.95 -13.24
CA LEU A 76 13.59 3.74 -12.19
C LEU A 76 14.45 3.87 -10.93
N ALA A 77 15.06 2.77 -10.48
CA ALA A 77 15.98 2.78 -9.34
C ALA A 77 17.27 3.59 -9.61
N SER A 78 17.66 3.73 -10.88
CA SER A 78 18.81 4.52 -11.30
C SER A 78 18.53 6.02 -11.42
N VAL A 79 17.27 6.47 -11.27
CA VAL A 79 16.93 7.90 -11.34
C VAL A 79 17.50 8.63 -10.13
N ARG A 80 18.54 9.44 -10.38
CA ARG A 80 19.25 10.18 -9.34
C ARG A 80 18.58 11.50 -8.93
N ASN A 81 17.62 11.98 -9.72
CA ASN A 81 16.93 13.25 -9.47
C ASN A 81 15.65 13.03 -8.64
N LEU A 82 15.76 13.15 -7.31
CA LEU A 82 14.64 12.98 -6.39
C LEU A 82 13.53 14.04 -6.57
N ALA A 83 13.84 15.23 -7.09
CA ALA A 83 12.83 16.27 -7.30
C ALA A 83 11.87 15.89 -8.44
N LEU A 84 12.41 15.37 -9.55
CA LEU A 84 11.59 14.87 -10.66
C LEU A 84 10.72 13.70 -10.20
N LEU A 85 11.30 12.76 -9.44
CA LEU A 85 10.57 11.60 -8.92
C LEU A 85 9.42 12.02 -7.98
N SER A 86 9.63 13.06 -7.17
CA SER A 86 8.58 13.60 -6.30
C SER A 86 7.44 14.23 -7.09
N TRP A 87 7.71 14.96 -8.17
CA TRP A 87 6.66 15.55 -9.02
C TRP A 87 5.88 14.50 -9.79
N VAL A 88 6.56 13.50 -10.35
CA VAL A 88 5.92 12.36 -11.01
C VAL A 88 5.08 11.56 -10.02
N GLY A 89 5.60 11.33 -8.80
CA GLY A 89 4.86 10.65 -7.73
C GLY A 89 3.62 11.43 -7.30
N LEU A 90 3.70 12.76 -7.22
CA LEU A 90 2.54 13.60 -6.91
C LEU A 90 1.48 13.52 -8.01
N ALA A 91 1.89 13.61 -9.28
CA ALA A 91 0.97 13.43 -10.41
C ALA A 91 0.32 12.03 -10.41
N GLY A 92 1.10 10.99 -10.13
CA GLY A 92 0.60 9.62 -10.00
C GLY A 92 -0.39 9.45 -8.85
N ASN A 93 -0.14 10.05 -7.69
CA ASN A 93 -1.06 10.02 -6.56
C ASN A 93 -2.39 10.74 -6.85
N VAL A 94 -2.35 11.87 -7.57
CA VAL A 94 -3.57 12.56 -8.01
C VAL A 94 -4.37 11.69 -8.97
N LEU A 95 -3.71 11.07 -9.95
CA LEU A 95 -4.37 10.14 -10.88
C LEU A 95 -4.98 8.94 -10.15
N LEU A 96 -4.25 8.35 -9.20
CA LEU A 96 -4.74 7.24 -8.38
C LEU A 96 -5.98 7.65 -7.58
N ALA A 97 -5.96 8.84 -6.96
CA ALA A 97 -7.12 9.36 -6.25
C ALA A 97 -8.34 9.53 -7.17
N LEU A 98 -8.16 10.06 -8.37
CA LEU A 98 -9.23 10.20 -9.37
C LEU A 98 -9.80 8.84 -9.81
N ILE A 99 -8.94 7.84 -10.03
CA ILE A 99 -9.34 6.48 -10.39
C ILE A 99 -10.16 5.87 -9.25
N ILE A 100 -9.68 5.96 -8.01
CA ILE A 100 -10.40 5.43 -6.84
C ILE A 100 -11.77 6.09 -6.69
N ILE A 101 -11.84 7.41 -6.82
CA ILE A 101 -13.13 8.15 -6.74
C ILE A 101 -14.06 7.69 -7.86
N THR A 102 -13.57 7.58 -9.10
CA THR A 102 -14.36 7.14 -10.25
C THR A 102 -14.90 5.72 -10.06
N ILE A 103 -14.06 4.79 -9.62
CA ILE A 103 -14.47 3.40 -9.31
C ILE A 103 -15.52 3.38 -8.21
N ASN A 104 -15.34 4.13 -7.11
CA ASN A 104 -16.33 4.21 -6.04
C ASN A 104 -17.67 4.77 -6.52
N VAL A 105 -17.65 5.81 -7.36
CA VAL A 105 -18.88 6.36 -7.96
C VAL A 105 -19.55 5.33 -8.86
N GLN A 106 -18.81 4.63 -9.72
CA GLN A 106 -19.37 3.58 -10.56
C GLN A 106 -19.99 2.45 -9.74
N MET A 107 -19.28 1.95 -8.70
CA MET A 107 -19.81 0.91 -7.81
C MET A 107 -21.09 1.36 -7.09
N MET A 108 -21.22 2.63 -6.72
CA MET A 108 -22.47 3.15 -6.12
C MET A 108 -23.69 3.02 -7.05
N PHE A 109 -23.51 3.16 -8.36
CA PHE A 109 -24.58 3.05 -9.36
C PHE A 109 -24.84 1.61 -9.83
N MET A 110 -23.98 0.66 -9.51
CA MET A 110 -24.18 -0.75 -9.86
C MET A 110 -25.25 -1.42 -8.99
N THR A 111 -25.78 -2.55 -9.47
CA THR A 111 -26.78 -3.32 -8.72
C THR A 111 -26.11 -4.03 -7.56
N HIS A 112 -26.48 -3.64 -6.34
CA HIS A 112 -25.94 -4.21 -5.10
C HIS A 112 -26.56 -5.57 -4.79
N LEU A 113 -25.74 -6.51 -4.28
CA LEU A 113 -26.30 -7.75 -3.76
C LEU A 113 -27.10 -7.47 -2.48
N PRO A 114 -28.22 -8.18 -2.25
CA PRO A 114 -28.99 -8.01 -1.02
C PRO A 114 -28.13 -8.40 0.18
N ILE A 115 -27.99 -7.49 1.14
CA ILE A 115 -27.13 -7.62 2.34
C ILE A 115 -27.40 -8.93 3.10
N SER A 116 -28.65 -9.42 3.07
CA SER A 116 -29.07 -10.69 3.68
C SER A 116 -28.42 -11.94 3.09
N LYS A 117 -27.83 -11.87 1.89
CA LYS A 117 -27.13 -13.00 1.25
C LYS A 117 -25.61 -12.95 1.42
N LEU A 118 -25.06 -11.89 2.01
CA LEU A 118 -23.62 -11.78 2.23
C LEU A 118 -23.23 -12.43 3.56
N PRO A 119 -22.23 -13.33 3.60
CA PRO A 119 -21.80 -13.97 4.82
C PRO A 119 -21.23 -12.93 5.78
N SER A 120 -21.89 -12.72 6.93
CA SER A 120 -21.46 -11.72 7.93
C SER A 120 -20.16 -12.11 8.65
N PHE A 121 -19.73 -13.37 8.53
CA PHE A 121 -18.51 -13.89 9.16
C PHE A 121 -17.63 -14.59 8.13
N THR A 122 -16.37 -14.19 8.10
CA THR A 122 -15.34 -14.88 7.32
C THR A 122 -14.72 -16.02 8.14
N SER A 123 -14.00 -16.92 7.46
CA SER A 123 -13.20 -17.96 8.11
C SER A 123 -11.99 -17.36 8.83
N VAL A 124 -11.39 -18.10 9.78
CA VAL A 124 -10.15 -17.66 10.47
C VAL A 124 -9.03 -17.33 9.48
N GLY A 125 -8.96 -18.06 8.36
CA GLY A 125 -8.03 -17.76 7.26
C GLY A 125 -8.32 -16.42 6.60
N GLY A 126 -9.58 -16.15 6.26
CA GLY A 126 -9.99 -14.88 5.65
C GLY A 126 -9.77 -13.67 6.58
N ALA A 127 -10.03 -13.83 7.88
CA ALA A 127 -9.75 -12.79 8.87
C ALA A 127 -8.24 -12.48 8.97
N THR A 128 -7.40 -13.51 8.92
CA THR A 128 -5.94 -13.36 8.96
C THR A 128 -5.41 -12.66 7.70
N SER A 129 -5.90 -13.05 6.52
CA SER A 129 -5.54 -12.39 5.26
C SER A 129 -6.00 -10.93 5.24
N ALA A 130 -7.22 -10.64 5.70
CA ALA A 130 -7.73 -9.27 5.80
C ALA A 130 -6.89 -8.42 6.77
N ALA A 131 -6.52 -8.96 7.93
CA ALA A 131 -5.62 -8.29 8.87
C ALA A 131 -4.25 -8.00 8.23
N GLY A 132 -3.71 -8.93 7.45
CA GLY A 132 -2.47 -8.75 6.70
C GLY A 132 -2.56 -7.62 5.66
N THR A 133 -3.63 -7.58 4.88
CA THR A 133 -3.88 -6.51 3.89
C THR A 133 -4.07 -5.15 4.55
N LEU A 134 -4.83 -5.09 5.65
CA LEU A 134 -5.01 -3.85 6.42
C LEU A 134 -3.69 -3.38 7.03
N ALA A 135 -2.92 -4.29 7.63
CA ALA A 135 -1.60 -3.96 8.13
C ALA A 135 -0.71 -3.42 7.00
N TYR A 136 -0.65 -4.08 5.84
CA TYR A 136 0.09 -3.62 4.68
C TYR A 136 -0.34 -2.22 4.22
N ALA A 137 -1.65 -1.93 4.18
CA ALA A 137 -2.18 -0.65 3.73
C ALA A 137 -1.78 0.54 4.63
N PHE A 138 -1.61 0.32 5.93
CA PHE A 138 -1.24 1.38 6.90
C PHE A 138 0.25 1.41 7.25
N VAL A 139 1.06 0.51 6.68
CA VAL A 139 2.51 0.48 6.93
C VAL A 139 3.21 1.56 6.09
N GLY A 140 3.42 2.72 6.72
CA GLY A 140 4.24 3.83 6.20
C GLY A 140 5.23 4.39 7.24
N GLN A 141 5.34 3.77 8.41
CA GLN A 141 6.01 4.37 9.56
C GLN A 141 7.53 4.57 9.36
N GLY A 142 8.15 3.80 8.47
CA GLY A 142 9.58 3.94 8.14
C GLY A 142 9.93 5.27 7.44
N VAL A 143 8.98 5.89 6.75
CA VAL A 143 9.23 7.16 6.02
C VAL A 143 8.87 8.40 6.82
N ILE A 144 8.13 8.25 7.92
CA ILE A 144 7.66 9.35 8.78
C ILE A 144 8.85 10.23 9.21
N LEU A 145 9.94 9.65 9.71
CA LEU A 145 11.11 10.42 10.16
C LEU A 145 11.80 11.18 9.04
N SER A 146 11.85 10.58 7.85
CA SER A 146 12.44 11.24 6.68
C SER A 146 11.59 12.41 6.22
N ILE A 147 10.26 12.32 6.40
CA ILE A 147 9.31 13.40 6.14
C ILE A 147 9.45 14.48 7.22
N GLU A 148 9.49 14.09 8.51
CA GLU A 148 9.66 15.00 9.65
C GLU A 148 10.88 15.91 9.48
N ASN A 149 12.02 15.31 9.14
CA ASN A 149 13.28 16.03 8.91
C ASN A 149 13.23 17.00 7.71
N LYS A 150 12.25 16.87 6.81
CA LYS A 150 12.06 17.74 5.64
C LYS A 150 10.95 18.77 5.85
N MET A 151 10.19 18.71 6.94
CA MET A 151 9.12 19.67 7.22
C MET A 151 9.68 21.00 7.72
N LYS A 152 9.06 22.10 7.30
CA LYS A 152 9.38 23.45 7.80
C LYS A 152 9.07 23.61 9.29
N LYS A 153 8.06 22.87 9.78
CA LYS A 153 7.64 22.80 11.18
C LYS A 153 7.40 21.33 11.56
N PRO A 154 8.40 20.64 12.12
CA PRO A 154 8.27 19.22 12.50
C PRO A 154 7.30 19.02 13.68
N GLU A 155 7.12 20.04 14.53
CA GLU A 155 6.17 20.03 15.66
C GLU A 155 4.71 19.85 15.25
N ASP A 156 4.32 20.31 14.05
CA ASP A 156 2.96 20.17 13.51
C ASP A 156 2.72 18.78 12.85
N MET A 157 3.74 17.92 12.83
CA MET A 157 3.62 16.59 12.21
C MET A 157 2.78 15.63 13.06
N LEU A 158 2.97 15.69 14.38
CA LEU A 158 2.34 14.84 15.39
C LEU A 158 1.30 15.65 16.18
N GLY A 159 0.16 15.03 16.52
CA GLY A 159 -0.92 15.67 17.30
C GLY A 159 -2.31 15.37 16.76
N PRO A 160 -3.39 15.78 17.47
CA PRO A 160 -4.78 15.50 17.06
C PRO A 160 -5.17 16.18 15.74
N CYS A 161 -4.63 17.37 15.45
CA CYS A 161 -4.74 18.04 14.15
C CYS A 161 -3.43 17.97 13.34
N GLY A 162 -2.52 17.05 13.71
CA GLY A 162 -1.26 16.88 13.00
C GLY A 162 -1.47 16.29 11.61
N VAL A 163 -0.51 16.54 10.71
CA VAL A 163 -0.57 16.09 9.32
C VAL A 163 -0.76 14.57 9.23
N ILE A 164 -0.09 13.79 10.10
CA ILE A 164 -0.22 12.32 10.10
C ILE A 164 -1.64 11.90 10.48
N SER A 165 -2.20 12.47 11.54
CA SER A 165 -3.53 12.12 12.04
C SER A 165 -4.61 12.42 11.00
N ALA A 166 -4.53 13.60 10.36
CA ALA A 166 -5.45 13.99 9.28
C ALA A 166 -5.37 13.02 8.09
N VAL A 167 -4.16 12.66 7.65
CA VAL A 167 -3.95 11.72 6.54
C VAL A 167 -4.47 10.33 6.90
N MET A 168 -4.21 9.85 8.12
CA MET A 168 -4.68 8.53 8.56
C MET A 168 -6.21 8.46 8.61
N ILE A 169 -6.89 9.50 9.12
CA ILE A 169 -8.35 9.58 9.13
C ILE A 169 -8.90 9.57 7.70
N MET A 170 -8.35 10.41 6.82
CA MET A 170 -8.76 10.48 5.42
C MET A 170 -8.60 9.13 4.70
N LEU A 171 -7.44 8.48 4.84
CA LEU A 171 -7.17 7.18 4.23
C LEU A 171 -8.10 6.10 4.78
N THR A 172 -8.36 6.10 6.09
CA THR A 172 -9.27 5.14 6.73
C THR A 172 -10.68 5.25 6.16
N ILE A 173 -11.20 6.48 6.01
CA ILE A 173 -12.53 6.71 5.45
C ILE A 173 -12.59 6.23 4.00
N LEU A 174 -11.58 6.57 3.18
CA LEU A 174 -11.52 6.20 1.77
C LEU A 174 -11.43 4.67 1.57
N TYR A 175 -10.57 4.01 2.35
CA TYR A 175 -10.39 2.55 2.31
C TYR A 175 -11.64 1.83 2.83
N ALA A 176 -12.26 2.31 3.91
CA ALA A 176 -13.50 1.74 4.42
C ALA A 176 -14.64 1.87 3.39
N ALA A 177 -14.81 3.04 2.77
CA ALA A 177 -15.82 3.24 1.74
C ALA A 177 -15.62 2.28 0.55
N THR A 178 -14.38 2.18 0.05
CA THR A 178 -14.04 1.30 -1.07
C THR A 178 -14.23 -0.18 -0.71
N ALA A 179 -13.87 -0.57 0.52
CA ALA A 179 -14.02 -1.95 1.00
C ALA A 179 -15.49 -2.35 1.15
N VAL A 180 -16.33 -1.49 1.76
CA VAL A 180 -17.76 -1.77 1.91
C VAL A 180 -18.44 -1.83 0.54
N LEU A 181 -18.20 -0.85 -0.32
CA LEU A 181 -18.80 -0.83 -1.66
C LEU A 181 -18.34 -2.04 -2.50
N GLY A 182 -17.04 -2.33 -2.52
CA GLY A 182 -16.52 -3.51 -3.23
C GLY A 182 -17.14 -4.81 -2.74
N TYR A 183 -17.30 -4.98 -1.42
CA TYR A 183 -17.91 -6.17 -0.84
C TYR A 183 -19.40 -6.30 -1.18
N VAL A 184 -20.16 -5.19 -1.12
CA VAL A 184 -21.59 -5.19 -1.44
C VAL A 184 -21.85 -5.42 -2.93
N THR A 185 -20.97 -4.92 -3.81
CA THR A 185 -21.12 -5.06 -5.27
C THR A 185 -20.67 -6.43 -5.78
N TYR A 186 -19.57 -7.00 -5.28
CA TYR A 186 -18.99 -8.23 -5.82
C TYR A 186 -19.11 -9.47 -4.91
N GLY A 187 -19.41 -9.29 -3.62
CA GLY A 187 -19.51 -10.40 -2.65
C GLY A 187 -18.26 -11.28 -2.62
N ASP A 188 -18.45 -12.60 -2.65
CA ASP A 188 -17.37 -13.60 -2.61
C ASP A 188 -16.55 -13.69 -3.92
N GLN A 189 -16.98 -13.02 -5.00
CA GLN A 189 -16.23 -13.00 -6.27
C GLN A 189 -15.16 -11.90 -6.32
N LEU A 190 -15.04 -11.08 -5.26
CA LEU A 190 -14.08 -9.99 -5.19
C LEU A 190 -12.64 -10.53 -5.27
N ARG A 191 -11.96 -10.25 -6.39
CA ARG A 191 -10.52 -10.51 -6.55
C ARG A 191 -9.67 -9.59 -5.68
N GLY A 192 -8.38 -9.93 -5.54
CA GLY A 192 -7.41 -9.22 -4.67
C GLY A 192 -7.19 -7.73 -4.96
N SER A 193 -7.66 -7.24 -6.11
CA SER A 193 -7.76 -5.81 -6.42
C SER A 193 -9.14 -5.52 -7.01
N VAL A 194 -9.73 -4.38 -6.63
CA VAL A 194 -11.04 -3.95 -7.13
C VAL A 194 -10.99 -3.72 -8.65
N THR A 195 -9.90 -3.13 -9.16
CA THR A 195 -9.74 -2.83 -10.59
C THR A 195 -9.79 -4.09 -11.46
N LEU A 196 -9.27 -5.21 -10.96
CA LEU A 196 -9.28 -6.52 -11.64
C LEU A 196 -10.68 -7.14 -11.76
N ASN A 197 -11.67 -6.62 -11.02
CA ASN A 197 -13.06 -7.04 -11.14
C ASN A 197 -13.84 -6.20 -12.17
N LEU A 198 -13.33 -5.02 -12.56
CA LEU A 198 -13.99 -4.16 -13.55
C LEU A 198 -13.73 -4.63 -14.99
N SER A 199 -12.58 -5.26 -15.26
CA SER A 199 -12.18 -5.71 -16.61
C SER A 199 -12.93 -6.96 -17.10
N ASN A 200 -13.63 -7.67 -16.21
CA ASN A 200 -14.36 -8.92 -16.51
C ASN A 200 -15.89 -8.81 -16.32
N SER A 201 -16.42 -7.59 -16.18
CA SER A 201 -17.88 -7.34 -16.08
C SER A 201 -18.49 -6.87 -17.38
#